data_AF-A0A5B8TZH7-F1
#
_entry.id   AF-A0A5B8TZH7-F1
#
_cell.length_a   1.000
_cell.length_b   1.000
_cell.length_c   1.000
_cell.angle_alpha   90.00
_cell.angle_beta   90.00
_cell.angle_gamma   90.00
#
_symmetry.space_group_name_H-M   'P 1'
#
loop_
_entity.id
_entity.type
_entity.pdbx_description
1 polymer ?
#
loop_
_entity_poly.entity_id
_entity_poly.type
_entity_poly.pdbx_seq_one_letter_code
_entity_poly.pdbx_strand_id
1 'polypeptide(L)'
;MRAFAAALTAGLLLAAPATADLGSRVQSSRAKDKVLQGQIGADSHRIARFEGRLSDLRERLAALQGALDVEQAQLTSLQGRLRASRARLIRLRLAYTRDRQVLARQLVAQYEVDRPDLVSVVLTSHSFGDLVETADNLRAVADENTSVTVRVARARVAVTAQARRLAVLTAQQQRVTAAALTQRDEVDAIKMALIERETGVLRARAAKQAQLATLRANRKRLEDKLAILQAQSAGFSGSGPGLPAGGAPAFAGHGGAYGFFQAPDTNYAVGNEPTIAARLDVLGKALHLHLIGISGYRTPQHSVEVGGFANDPHTRGEASDTPGVEGVPEATLEHYGLTRPFGGAAEADHIQLA
;
A
#
# COMPACT_ATOMS: atom_id res chain seq x y z
N MET A 1 12.32 -34.90 -65.06
CA MET A 1 11.65 -34.64 -63.78
C MET A 1 12.60 -33.89 -62.84
N ARG A 2 12.16 -32.70 -62.42
CA ARG A 2 12.43 -31.98 -61.16
C ARG A 2 13.71 -31.14 -61.00
N ALA A 3 13.46 -29.82 -61.09
CA ALA A 3 14.22 -28.70 -60.58
C ALA A 3 14.46 -28.76 -59.07
N PHE A 4 15.49 -28.06 -58.58
CA PHE A 4 15.37 -27.19 -57.41
C PHE A 4 16.48 -26.13 -57.42
N ALA A 5 16.06 -24.88 -57.54
CA ALA A 5 16.83 -23.70 -57.20
C ALA A 5 16.92 -23.58 -55.68
N ALA A 6 18.06 -23.14 -55.16
CA ALA A 6 18.20 -22.69 -53.78
C ALA A 6 19.04 -21.41 -53.75
N ALA A 7 18.34 -20.29 -53.83
CA ALA A 7 18.88 -18.99 -53.47
C ALA A 7 18.93 -18.91 -51.95
N LEU A 8 20.13 -18.73 -51.38
CA LEU A 8 20.29 -18.36 -49.98
C LEU A 8 20.56 -16.86 -49.91
N THR A 9 19.50 -16.10 -49.67
CA THR A 9 19.55 -14.70 -49.25
C THR A 9 19.80 -14.67 -47.73
N ALA A 10 21.02 -14.31 -47.32
CA ALA A 10 21.31 -13.99 -45.92
C ALA A 10 21.53 -12.47 -45.81
N GLY A 11 20.46 -11.77 -45.43
CA GLY A 11 20.44 -10.33 -45.24
C GLY A 11 21.02 -9.88 -43.89
N LEU A 12 21.63 -8.70 -43.95
CA LEU A 12 21.96 -7.73 -42.91
C LEU A 12 21.25 -7.91 -41.55
N LEU A 13 22.05 -8.02 -40.48
CA LEU A 13 21.62 -7.92 -39.09
C LEU A 13 22.66 -7.12 -38.28
N LEU A 14 22.74 -5.79 -38.45
CA LEU A 14 23.61 -4.97 -37.59
C LEU A 14 22.94 -3.77 -36.89
N ALA A 15 21.63 -3.54 -37.07
CA ALA A 15 20.84 -2.62 -36.23
C ALA A 15 19.97 -3.32 -35.15
N ALA A 16 19.87 -4.65 -35.20
CA ALA A 16 19.05 -5.45 -34.27
C ALA A 16 19.51 -5.51 -32.80
N PRO A 17 20.81 -5.43 -32.42
CA PRO A 17 21.19 -5.67 -31.03
C PRO A 17 20.73 -4.54 -30.08
N ALA A 18 20.70 -3.28 -30.54
CA ALA A 18 20.32 -2.13 -29.72
C ALA A 18 18.80 -2.04 -29.46
N THR A 19 17.97 -2.33 -30.46
CA THR A 19 16.50 -2.34 -30.34
C THR A 19 16.00 -3.54 -29.53
N ALA A 20 16.63 -4.71 -29.69
CA ALA A 20 16.36 -5.90 -28.88
C ALA A 20 16.70 -5.69 -27.40
N ASP A 21 17.83 -5.04 -27.08
CA ASP A 21 18.21 -4.69 -25.69
C ASP A 21 17.20 -3.70 -25.07
N LEU A 22 16.81 -2.65 -25.80
CA LEU A 22 15.78 -1.69 -25.34
C LEU A 22 14.43 -2.36 -25.09
N GLY A 23 13.97 -3.23 -25.99
CA GLY A 23 12.74 -4.00 -25.83
C GLY A 23 12.76 -4.90 -24.59
N SER A 24 13.88 -5.59 -24.36
CA SER A 24 14.11 -6.39 -23.16
C SER A 24 14.03 -5.55 -21.87
N ARG A 25 14.65 -4.37 -21.85
CA ARG A 25 14.59 -3.44 -20.70
C ARG A 25 13.17 -2.95 -20.42
N VAL A 26 12.39 -2.64 -21.45
CA VAL A 26 10.96 -2.27 -21.31
C VAL A 26 10.17 -3.42 -20.70
N GLN A 27 10.36 -4.65 -21.20
CA GLN A 27 9.65 -5.83 -20.69
C GLN A 27 10.03 -6.13 -19.23
N SER A 28 11.32 -6.05 -18.88
CA SER A 28 11.81 -6.16 -17.50
C SER A 28 11.20 -5.09 -16.60
N SER A 29 11.09 -3.85 -17.09
CA SER A 29 10.42 -2.77 -16.36
C SER A 29 8.94 -3.04 -16.13
N ARG A 30 8.22 -3.62 -17.10
CA ARG A 30 6.80 -4.02 -16.94
C ARG A 30 6.63 -5.13 -15.92
N ALA A 31 7.55 -6.10 -15.89
CA ALA A 31 7.56 -7.14 -14.87
C ALA A 31 7.77 -6.55 -13.46
N LYS A 32 8.75 -5.65 -13.30
CA LYS A 32 9.01 -4.94 -12.03
C LYS A 32 7.83 -4.06 -11.59
N ASP A 33 7.14 -3.40 -12.53
CA ASP A 33 5.90 -2.63 -12.26
C ASP A 33 4.84 -3.52 -11.61
N LYS A 34 4.52 -4.67 -12.23
CA LYS A 34 3.55 -5.63 -11.68
C LYS A 34 3.92 -6.13 -10.29
N VAL A 35 5.21 -6.42 -10.06
CA VAL A 35 5.71 -6.84 -8.73
C VAL A 35 5.50 -5.73 -7.69
N LEU A 36 5.88 -4.49 -8.00
CA LEU A 36 5.69 -3.35 -7.09
C LEU A 36 4.22 -3.10 -6.80
N GLN A 37 3.35 -3.19 -7.81
CA GLN A 37 1.89 -3.08 -7.63
C GLN A 37 1.36 -4.16 -6.68
N GLY A 38 1.79 -5.41 -6.85
CA GLY A 38 1.42 -6.51 -5.96
C GLY A 38 1.88 -6.27 -4.52
N GLN A 39 3.10 -5.79 -4.33
CA GLN A 39 3.64 -5.44 -3.00
C GLN A 39 2.87 -4.27 -2.35
N ILE A 40 2.53 -3.23 -3.11
CA ILE A 40 1.71 -2.11 -2.63
C ILE A 40 0.31 -2.60 -2.24
N GLY A 41 -0.29 -3.50 -3.02
CA GLY A 41 -1.56 -4.15 -2.68
C GLY A 41 -1.46 -4.92 -1.37
N ALA A 42 -0.42 -5.75 -1.22
CA ALA A 42 -0.18 -6.51 0.01
C ALA A 42 0.02 -5.60 1.24
N ASP A 43 0.74 -4.49 1.11
CA ASP A 43 0.91 -3.50 2.18
C ASP A 43 -0.43 -2.83 2.53
N SER A 44 -1.25 -2.50 1.52
CA SER A 44 -2.59 -1.92 1.72
C SER A 44 -3.50 -2.88 2.50
N HIS A 45 -3.46 -4.18 2.19
CA HIS A 45 -4.18 -5.21 2.98
C HIS A 45 -3.61 -5.40 4.38
N ARG A 46 -2.30 -5.20 4.60
CA ARG A 46 -1.70 -5.21 5.95
C ARG A 46 -2.19 -4.02 6.78
N ILE A 47 -2.24 -2.82 6.19
CA ILE A 47 -2.76 -1.61 6.84
C ILE A 47 -4.22 -1.80 7.24
N ALA A 48 -5.09 -2.26 6.32
CA ALA A 48 -6.49 -2.52 6.64
C ALA A 48 -6.68 -3.53 7.79
N ARG A 49 -5.79 -4.54 7.90
CA ARG A 49 -5.80 -5.47 9.03
C ARG A 49 -5.37 -4.83 10.35
N PHE A 50 -4.45 -3.86 10.32
CA PHE A 50 -4.10 -3.09 11.52
C PHE A 50 -5.25 -2.21 11.97
N GLU A 51 -5.91 -1.52 11.04
CA GLU A 51 -7.10 -0.71 11.31
C GLU A 51 -8.21 -1.55 11.96
N GLY A 52 -8.49 -2.74 11.42
CA GLY A 52 -9.44 -3.69 12.03
C GLY A 52 -9.06 -4.09 13.45
N ARG A 53 -7.81 -4.51 13.68
CA ARG A 53 -7.32 -4.86 15.02
C ARG A 53 -7.37 -3.68 16.00
N LEU A 54 -7.10 -2.46 15.53
CA LEU A 54 -7.23 -1.26 16.35
C LEU A 54 -8.69 -0.97 16.70
N SER A 55 -9.65 -1.28 15.83
CA SER A 55 -11.08 -1.23 16.13
C SER A 55 -11.45 -2.24 17.23
N ASP A 56 -11.03 -3.49 17.08
CA ASP A 56 -11.30 -4.55 18.08
C ASP A 56 -10.75 -4.17 19.47
N LEU A 57 -9.55 -3.59 19.53
CA LEU A 57 -8.97 -3.12 20.80
C LEU A 57 -9.76 -1.95 21.40
N ARG A 58 -10.29 -1.03 20.59
CA ARG A 58 -11.15 0.06 21.07
C ARG A 58 -12.47 -0.47 21.63
N GLU A 59 -13.08 -1.45 20.96
CA GLU A 59 -14.30 -2.10 21.45
C GLU A 59 -14.05 -2.84 22.77
N ARG A 60 -12.91 -3.54 22.89
CA ARG A 60 -12.52 -4.20 24.14
C ARG A 60 -12.33 -3.21 25.30
N LEU A 61 -11.71 -2.05 25.05
CA LEU A 61 -11.59 -0.98 26.05
C LEU A 61 -12.96 -0.41 26.45
N ALA A 62 -13.85 -0.19 25.49
CA ALA A 62 -15.20 0.30 25.77
C ALA A 62 -16.01 -0.69 26.61
N ALA A 63 -15.91 -1.99 26.32
CA ALA A 63 -16.56 -3.04 27.11
C ALA A 63 -16.02 -3.09 28.55
N LEU A 64 -14.70 -2.93 28.73
CA LEU A 64 -14.06 -2.88 30.04
C LEU A 64 -14.53 -1.66 30.86
N GLN A 65 -14.63 -0.49 30.22
CA GLN A 65 -15.18 0.72 30.85
C GLN A 65 -16.64 0.51 31.26
N GLY A 66 -17.46 -0.06 30.38
CA GLY A 66 -18.86 -0.36 30.69
C GLY A 66 -19.03 -1.31 31.89
N ALA A 67 -18.16 -2.32 32.03
CA ALA A 67 -18.17 -3.21 33.19
C ALA A 67 -17.86 -2.47 34.50
N LEU A 68 -16.88 -1.55 34.48
CA LEU A 68 -16.54 -0.72 35.65
C LEU A 68 -17.69 0.23 36.03
N ASP A 69 -18.36 0.83 35.05
CA ASP A 69 -19.48 1.75 35.28
C ASP A 69 -20.67 1.04 35.93
N VAL A 70 -20.96 -0.21 35.52
CA VAL A 70 -22.01 -1.04 36.12
C VAL A 70 -21.72 -1.35 37.60
N GLU A 71 -20.50 -1.78 37.93
CA GLU A 71 -20.09 -2.07 39.31
C GLU A 71 -20.16 -0.81 40.20
N GLN A 72 -19.71 0.34 39.67
CA GLN A 72 -19.80 1.63 40.37
C GLN A 72 -21.25 2.05 40.64
N ALA A 73 -22.16 1.81 39.70
CA ALA A 73 -23.58 2.06 39.88
C ALA A 73 -24.20 1.14 40.96
N GLN A 74 -23.82 -0.14 40.99
CA GLN A 74 -24.26 -1.09 42.01
C GLN A 74 -23.80 -0.68 43.42
N LEU A 75 -22.54 -0.25 43.54
CA LEU A 75 -21.97 0.24 44.80
C LEU A 75 -22.73 1.47 45.30
N THR A 76 -22.94 2.46 44.44
CA THR A 76 -23.66 3.70 44.75
C THR A 76 -25.10 3.42 45.19
N SER A 77 -25.80 2.52 44.48
CA SER A 77 -27.15 2.09 44.83
C SER A 77 -27.21 1.40 46.20
N LEU A 78 -26.25 0.51 46.52
CA LEU A 78 -26.20 -0.16 47.81
C LEU A 78 -25.87 0.79 48.96
N GLN A 79 -24.96 1.75 48.76
CA GLN A 79 -24.67 2.81 49.72
C GLN A 79 -25.92 3.66 50.01
N GLY A 80 -26.70 4.00 48.98
CA GLY A 80 -28.00 4.68 49.13
C GLY A 80 -28.99 3.89 49.98
N ARG A 81 -29.18 2.59 49.68
CA ARG A 81 -30.06 1.69 50.43
C ARG A 81 -29.63 1.52 51.90
N LEU A 82 -28.32 1.47 52.16
CA LEU A 82 -27.78 1.39 53.52
C LEU A 82 -28.08 2.67 54.32
N ARG A 83 -27.90 3.86 53.72
CA ARG A 83 -28.25 5.13 54.37
C ARG A 83 -29.73 5.20 54.72
N ALA A 84 -30.62 4.83 53.79
CA ALA A 84 -32.06 4.81 54.02
C ALA A 84 -32.46 3.82 55.15
N SER A 85 -31.84 2.64 55.17
CA SER A 85 -32.12 1.61 56.18
C SER A 85 -31.63 2.01 57.57
N ARG A 86 -30.47 2.68 57.66
CA ARG A 86 -29.97 3.27 58.91
C ARG A 86 -30.91 4.36 59.44
N ALA A 87 -31.38 5.26 58.58
CA ALA A 87 -32.33 6.30 58.96
C ALA A 87 -33.66 5.69 59.47
N ARG A 88 -34.17 4.66 58.80
CA ARG A 88 -35.37 3.92 59.26
C ARG A 88 -35.16 3.27 60.62
N LEU A 89 -34.01 2.66 60.86
CA LEU A 89 -33.66 2.04 62.14
C LEU A 89 -33.64 3.09 63.27
N ILE A 90 -33.06 4.27 63.04
CA ILE A 90 -33.05 5.36 64.03
C ILE A 90 -34.49 5.81 64.34
N ARG A 91 -35.33 6.05 63.33
CA ARG A 91 -36.74 6.42 63.53
C ARG A 91 -37.51 5.38 64.35
N LEU A 92 -37.33 4.09 64.03
CA LEU A 92 -37.98 2.99 64.76
C LEU A 92 -37.50 2.91 66.23
N ARG A 93 -36.22 3.15 66.49
CA ARG A 93 -35.68 3.20 67.88
C ARG A 93 -36.26 4.37 68.67
N LEU A 94 -36.38 5.54 68.06
CA LEU A 94 -36.98 6.72 68.71
C LEU A 94 -38.46 6.51 69.04
N ALA A 95 -39.23 5.92 68.10
CA ALA A 95 -40.60 5.51 68.35
C ALA A 95 -40.70 4.53 69.52
N TYR A 96 -39.89 3.47 69.50
CA TYR A 96 -39.85 2.48 70.58
C TYR A 96 -39.60 3.10 71.97
N THR A 97 -38.61 4.00 72.08
CA THR A 97 -38.30 4.65 73.37
C THR A 97 -39.48 5.51 73.85
N ARG A 98 -40.13 6.24 72.94
CA ARG A 98 -41.30 7.07 73.26
C ARG A 98 -42.47 6.20 73.73
N ASP A 99 -42.79 5.15 73.01
CA ASP A 99 -43.93 4.27 73.29
C ASP A 99 -43.73 3.52 74.61
N ARG A 100 -42.47 3.16 74.95
CA ARG A 100 -42.12 2.63 76.28
C ARG A 100 -42.33 3.62 77.41
N GLN A 101 -41.99 4.90 77.22
CA GLN A 101 -42.20 5.94 78.23
C GLN A 101 -43.69 6.24 78.44
N VAL A 102 -44.50 6.18 77.38
CA VAL A 102 -45.97 6.31 77.49
C VAL A 102 -46.54 5.13 78.27
N LEU A 103 -46.19 3.89 77.89
CA LEU A 103 -46.64 2.69 78.60
C LEU A 103 -46.25 2.71 80.08
N ALA A 104 -45.01 3.08 80.40
CA ALA A 104 -44.54 3.16 81.79
C ALA A 104 -45.35 4.16 82.61
N ARG A 105 -45.62 5.36 82.07
CA ARG A 105 -46.45 6.38 82.74
C ARG A 105 -47.88 5.91 82.95
N GLN A 106 -48.47 5.24 81.96
CA GLN A 106 -49.83 4.72 82.06
C GLN A 106 -49.94 3.59 83.09
N LEU A 107 -48.95 2.68 83.16
CA LEU A 107 -48.90 1.62 84.17
C LEU A 107 -48.73 2.18 85.60
N VAL A 108 -47.91 3.22 85.79
CA VAL A 108 -47.76 3.90 87.08
C VAL A 108 -49.07 4.60 87.47
N ALA A 109 -49.67 5.37 86.56
CA ALA A 109 -50.95 6.04 86.81
C ALA A 109 -52.06 5.05 87.18
N GLN A 110 -52.12 3.89 86.52
CA GLN A 110 -53.07 2.83 86.87
C GLN A 110 -52.82 2.27 88.27
N TYR A 111 -51.55 2.01 88.64
CA TYR A 111 -51.19 1.55 89.97
C TYR A 111 -51.51 2.57 91.08
N GLU A 112 -51.33 3.86 90.79
CA GLU A 112 -51.60 4.95 91.73
C GLU A 112 -53.10 5.21 91.92
N VAL A 113 -53.93 4.96 90.91
CA VAL A 113 -55.40 5.11 90.95
C VAL A 113 -56.09 3.93 91.65
N ASP A 114 -55.51 2.72 91.61
CA ASP A 114 -56.06 1.49 92.25
C ASP A 114 -55.86 1.41 93.78
N ARG A 115 -55.71 2.55 94.47
CA ARG A 115 -55.93 2.64 95.92
C ARG A 115 -57.19 3.48 96.23
N PRO A 116 -58.40 2.97 95.97
CA PRO A 116 -59.56 3.53 96.63
C PRO A 116 -59.46 3.18 98.13
N ASP A 117 -59.56 4.19 98.99
CA ASP A 117 -60.08 3.95 100.32
C ASP A 117 -61.45 3.29 100.14
N LEU A 118 -61.57 2.04 100.60
CA LEU A 118 -62.70 1.13 100.33
C LEU A 118 -64.05 1.66 100.83
N VAL A 119 -64.08 2.85 101.43
CA VAL A 119 -65.26 3.50 101.98
C VAL A 119 -65.86 4.55 101.03
N SER A 120 -65.18 4.95 99.95
CA SER A 120 -65.65 6.05 99.07
C SER A 120 -66.36 5.63 97.77
N VAL A 121 -66.43 4.35 97.40
CA VAL A 121 -66.87 3.90 96.06
C VAL A 121 -68.25 3.23 96.10
N VAL A 122 -69.23 3.87 96.75
CA VAL A 122 -70.62 3.40 96.75
C VAL A 122 -71.58 4.38 96.05
N LEU A 123 -71.16 5.60 95.69
CA LEU A 123 -72.05 6.57 95.04
C LEU A 123 -71.34 7.31 93.88
N THR A 124 -71.26 6.70 92.69
CA THR A 124 -71.42 7.36 91.37
C THR A 124 -71.06 6.39 90.24
N SER A 125 -72.02 6.15 89.35
CA SER A 125 -71.97 5.22 88.24
C SER A 125 -71.31 5.86 87.01
N HIS A 126 -69.98 5.96 87.00
CA HIS A 126 -69.18 6.24 85.78
C HIS A 126 -67.86 5.45 85.70
N SER A 127 -67.57 4.54 86.65
CA SER A 127 -66.21 4.04 86.87
C SER A 127 -65.81 2.78 86.09
N PHE A 128 -66.73 1.93 85.64
CA PHE A 128 -66.37 0.67 84.97
C PHE A 128 -66.03 0.85 83.49
N GLY A 129 -66.70 1.78 82.80
CA GLY A 129 -66.44 2.09 81.38
C GLY A 129 -65.05 2.68 81.16
N ASP A 130 -64.68 3.68 81.98
CA ASP A 130 -63.37 4.34 81.92
C ASP A 130 -62.21 3.36 82.23
N LEU A 131 -62.45 2.37 83.11
CA LEU A 131 -61.47 1.32 83.43
C LEU A 131 -61.23 0.37 82.25
N VAL A 132 -62.31 -0.03 81.55
CA VAL A 132 -62.23 -0.87 80.35
C VAL A 132 -61.55 -0.12 79.20
N GLU A 133 -61.89 1.14 78.97
CA GLU A 133 -61.25 1.98 77.95
C GLU A 133 -59.75 2.15 78.23
N THR A 134 -59.37 2.34 79.50
CA THR A 134 -57.96 2.42 79.92
C THR A 134 -57.22 1.09 79.68
N ALA A 135 -57.83 -0.05 80.00
CA ALA A 135 -57.25 -1.37 79.77
C ALA A 135 -57.08 -1.70 78.27
N ASP A 136 -58.06 -1.36 77.44
CA ASP A 136 -58.00 -1.53 75.98
C ASP A 136 -56.92 -0.65 75.35
N ASN A 137 -56.79 0.60 75.81
CA ASN A 137 -55.74 1.52 75.39
C ASN A 137 -54.33 1.01 75.78
N LEU A 138 -54.16 0.48 76.99
CA LEU A 138 -52.91 -0.14 77.44
C LEU A 138 -52.53 -1.35 76.60
N ARG A 139 -53.51 -2.21 76.28
CA ARG A 139 -53.32 -3.38 75.42
C ARG A 139 -52.88 -2.97 74.02
N ALA A 140 -53.54 -1.97 73.41
CA ALA A 140 -53.16 -1.45 72.11
C ALA A 140 -51.71 -0.90 72.09
N VAL A 141 -51.29 -0.18 73.13
CA VAL A 141 -49.91 0.34 73.27
C VAL A 141 -48.90 -0.80 73.48
N ALA A 142 -49.25 -1.83 74.24
CA ALA A 142 -48.40 -3.02 74.43
C ALA A 142 -48.22 -3.82 73.14
N ASP A 143 -49.28 -3.99 72.36
CA ASP A 143 -49.26 -4.65 71.06
C ASP A 143 -48.43 -3.85 70.04
N GLU A 144 -48.60 -2.52 69.99
CA GLU A 144 -47.78 -1.65 69.13
C GLU A 144 -46.30 -1.68 69.54
N ASN A 145 -45.98 -1.66 70.84
CA ASN A 145 -44.60 -1.81 71.34
C ASN A 145 -43.96 -3.14 70.91
N THR A 146 -44.73 -4.23 70.97
CA THR A 146 -44.28 -5.56 70.51
C THR A 146 -44.00 -5.52 69.00
N SER A 147 -44.91 -4.93 68.22
CA SER A 147 -44.76 -4.74 66.77
C SER A 147 -43.53 -3.89 66.43
N VAL A 148 -43.33 -2.75 67.08
CA VAL A 148 -42.17 -1.87 66.92
C VAL A 148 -40.87 -2.63 67.24
N THR A 149 -40.84 -3.43 68.31
CA THR A 149 -39.67 -4.25 68.69
C THR A 149 -39.28 -5.21 67.57
N VAL A 150 -40.25 -5.95 67.02
CA VAL A 150 -40.02 -6.85 65.88
C VAL A 150 -39.52 -6.07 64.66
N ARG A 151 -40.10 -4.88 64.37
CA ARG A 151 -39.65 -4.02 63.27
C ARG A 151 -38.21 -3.52 63.47
N VAL A 152 -37.82 -3.14 64.69
CA VAL A 152 -36.44 -2.74 65.05
C VAL A 152 -35.48 -3.91 64.87
N ALA A 153 -35.82 -5.11 65.36
CA ALA A 153 -35.00 -6.30 65.21
C ALA A 153 -34.77 -6.63 63.72
N ARG A 154 -35.85 -6.68 62.92
CA ARG A 154 -35.78 -6.88 61.46
C ARG A 154 -34.94 -5.79 60.77
N ALA A 155 -35.09 -4.52 61.16
CA ALA A 155 -34.30 -3.42 60.60
C ALA A 155 -32.80 -3.53 60.94
N ARG A 156 -32.44 -3.96 62.16
CA ARG A 156 -31.04 -4.24 62.53
C ARG A 156 -30.42 -5.34 61.68
N VAL A 157 -31.16 -6.45 61.48
CA VAL A 157 -30.73 -7.55 60.61
C VAL A 157 -30.55 -7.06 59.16
N ALA A 158 -31.50 -6.29 58.63
CA ALA A 158 -31.41 -5.74 57.28
C ALA A 158 -30.20 -4.83 57.07
N VAL A 159 -29.93 -3.90 58.01
CA VAL A 159 -28.74 -3.01 57.97
C VAL A 159 -27.45 -3.83 58.00
N THR A 160 -27.39 -4.86 58.84
CA THR A 160 -26.22 -5.74 58.94
C THR A 160 -25.99 -6.53 57.64
N ALA A 161 -27.06 -7.08 57.05
CA ALA A 161 -26.99 -7.78 55.78
C ALA A 161 -26.53 -6.86 54.63
N GLN A 162 -27.06 -5.64 54.56
CA GLN A 162 -26.64 -4.64 53.57
C GLN A 162 -25.17 -4.22 53.75
N ALA A 163 -24.71 -4.03 55.00
CA ALA A 163 -23.31 -3.70 55.28
C ALA A 163 -22.36 -4.83 54.86
N ARG A 164 -22.72 -6.09 55.11
CA ARG A 164 -21.95 -7.26 54.64
C ARG A 164 -21.90 -7.32 53.11
N ARG A 165 -23.03 -7.13 52.42
CA ARG A 165 -23.07 -7.06 50.95
C ARG A 165 -22.21 -5.91 50.41
N LEU A 166 -22.20 -4.76 51.09
CA LEU A 166 -21.37 -3.62 50.70
C LEU A 166 -19.88 -3.93 50.82
N ALA A 167 -19.46 -4.62 51.88
CA ALA A 167 -18.08 -5.05 52.04
C ALA A 167 -17.65 -6.01 50.92
N VAL A 168 -18.48 -6.99 50.58
CA VAL A 168 -18.23 -7.94 49.48
C VAL A 168 -18.09 -7.23 48.14
N LEU A 169 -19.04 -6.34 47.79
CA LEU A 169 -18.98 -5.58 46.54
C LEU A 169 -17.80 -4.61 46.50
N THR A 170 -17.42 -4.00 47.63
CA THR A 170 -16.24 -3.13 47.68
C THR A 170 -14.95 -3.92 47.41
N ALA A 171 -14.81 -5.10 47.99
CA ALA A 171 -13.65 -5.97 47.73
C ALA A 171 -13.66 -6.54 46.30
N GLN A 172 -14.83 -6.78 45.73
CA GLN A 172 -14.98 -7.14 44.32
C GLN A 172 -14.56 -5.98 43.40
N GLN A 173 -15.07 -4.77 43.64
CA GLN A 173 -14.72 -3.56 42.89
C GLN A 173 -13.20 -3.33 42.88
N GLN A 174 -12.54 -3.41 44.03
CA GLN A 174 -11.08 -3.23 44.10
C GLN A 174 -10.32 -4.22 43.22
N ARG A 175 -10.73 -5.50 43.24
CA ARG A 175 -10.12 -6.54 42.40
C ARG A 175 -10.40 -6.31 40.92
N VAL A 176 -11.64 -5.98 40.56
CA VAL A 176 -12.04 -5.69 39.17
C VAL A 176 -11.31 -4.46 38.64
N THR A 177 -11.22 -3.39 39.42
CA THR A 177 -10.49 -2.16 39.05
C THR A 177 -9.00 -2.44 38.85
N ALA A 178 -8.36 -3.19 39.75
CA ALA A 178 -6.94 -3.55 39.59
C ALA A 178 -6.70 -4.39 38.32
N ALA A 179 -7.57 -5.38 38.07
CA ALA A 179 -7.51 -6.18 36.85
C ALA A 179 -7.77 -5.34 35.60
N ALA A 180 -8.72 -4.41 35.65
CA ALA A 180 -9.05 -3.52 34.54
C ALA A 180 -7.91 -2.57 34.20
N LEU A 181 -7.22 -2.00 35.20
CA LEU A 181 -6.04 -1.17 34.96
C LEU A 181 -4.92 -1.97 34.28
N THR A 182 -4.66 -3.19 34.75
CA THR A 182 -3.67 -4.09 34.13
C THR A 182 -4.04 -4.39 32.68
N GLN A 183 -5.30 -4.76 32.41
CA GLN A 183 -5.78 -5.03 31.06
C GLN A 183 -5.74 -3.79 30.15
N ARG A 184 -6.03 -2.61 30.70
CA ARG A 184 -5.95 -1.35 29.95
C ARG A 184 -4.51 -1.09 29.52
N ASP A 185 -3.56 -1.19 30.44
CA ASP A 185 -2.15 -0.94 30.16
C ASP A 185 -1.59 -1.97 29.15
N GLU A 186 -2.01 -3.24 29.23
CA GLU A 186 -1.71 -4.25 28.20
C GLU A 186 -2.27 -3.88 26.83
N VAL A 187 -3.54 -3.45 26.76
CA VAL A 187 -4.17 -3.05 25.50
C VAL A 187 -3.50 -1.80 24.92
N ASP A 188 -3.16 -0.82 25.75
CA ASP A 188 -2.46 0.38 25.32
C ASP A 188 -1.07 0.04 24.78
N ALA A 189 -0.32 -0.87 25.42
CA ALA A 189 0.95 -1.34 24.91
C ALA A 189 0.81 -2.03 23.54
N ILE A 190 -0.18 -2.91 23.38
CA ILE A 190 -0.46 -3.57 22.10
C ILE A 190 -0.86 -2.55 21.03
N LYS A 191 -1.70 -1.57 21.38
CA LYS A 191 -2.15 -0.51 20.48
C LYS A 191 -0.96 0.32 19.99
N MET A 192 -0.06 0.73 20.87
CA MET A 192 1.13 1.49 20.50
C MET A 192 2.05 0.68 19.58
N ALA A 193 2.26 -0.61 19.87
CA ALA A 193 3.04 -1.49 19.01
C ALA A 193 2.39 -1.70 17.62
N LEU A 194 1.05 -1.74 17.54
CA LEU A 194 0.33 -1.83 16.26
C LEU A 194 0.47 -0.54 15.46
N ILE A 195 0.31 0.63 16.09
CA ILE A 195 0.47 1.94 15.43
C ILE A 195 1.90 2.07 14.89
N GLU A 196 2.91 1.70 15.67
CA GLU A 196 4.30 1.74 15.21
C GLU A 196 4.51 0.86 13.96
N ARG A 197 4.02 -0.39 14.00
CA ARG A 197 4.10 -1.30 12.85
C ARG A 197 3.34 -0.77 11.63
N GLU A 198 2.15 -0.22 11.83
CA GLU A 198 1.34 0.40 10.78
C GLU A 198 2.07 1.56 10.11
N THR A 199 2.65 2.48 10.90
CA THR A 199 3.43 3.60 10.35
C THR A 199 4.64 3.11 9.55
N GLY A 200 5.30 2.04 9.99
CA GLY A 200 6.38 1.40 9.24
C GLY A 200 5.92 0.87 7.87
N VAL A 201 4.77 0.18 7.83
CA VAL A 201 4.19 -0.32 6.57
C VAL A 201 3.71 0.81 5.67
N LEU A 202 3.11 1.87 6.23
CA LEU A 202 2.71 3.07 5.47
C LEU A 202 3.92 3.73 4.79
N ARG A 203 5.04 3.90 5.51
CA ARG A 203 6.29 4.44 4.93
C ARG A 203 6.84 3.52 3.83
N ALA A 204 6.85 2.20 4.07
CA ALA A 204 7.31 1.23 3.07
C ALA A 204 6.45 1.27 1.80
N ARG A 205 5.12 1.38 1.95
CA ARG A 205 4.18 1.53 0.83
C ARG A 205 4.43 2.82 0.05
N ALA A 206 4.62 3.94 0.74
CA ALA A 206 4.92 5.23 0.10
C ALA A 206 6.24 5.18 -0.69
N ALA A 207 7.29 4.56 -0.13
CA ALA A 207 8.56 4.37 -0.83
C ALA A 207 8.40 3.53 -2.11
N LYS A 208 7.63 2.43 -2.04
CA LYS A 208 7.32 1.59 -3.22
C LYS A 208 6.50 2.35 -4.27
N GLN A 209 5.56 3.20 -3.85
CA GLN A 209 4.80 4.06 -4.76
C GLN A 209 5.70 5.05 -5.48
N ALA A 210 6.64 5.68 -4.78
CA ALA A 210 7.63 6.57 -5.39
C ALA A 210 8.53 5.81 -6.38
N GLN A 211 9.04 4.62 -5.99
CA GLN A 211 9.82 3.76 -6.89
C GLN A 211 9.03 3.37 -8.15
N LEU A 212 7.75 3.03 -8.00
CA LEU A 212 6.87 2.70 -9.10
C LEU A 212 6.69 3.88 -10.06
N ALA A 213 6.51 5.09 -9.53
CA ALA A 213 6.41 6.31 -10.33
C ALA A 213 7.70 6.56 -11.14
N THR A 214 8.88 6.48 -10.50
CA THR A 214 10.17 6.60 -11.18
C THR A 214 10.36 5.52 -12.25
N LEU A 215 10.02 4.27 -11.95
CA LEU A 215 10.12 3.16 -12.89
C LEU A 215 9.25 3.40 -14.13
N ARG A 216 8.02 3.88 -13.96
CA ARG A 216 7.10 4.20 -15.06
C ARG A 216 7.61 5.36 -15.92
N ALA A 217 8.15 6.41 -15.30
CA ALA A 217 8.76 7.52 -16.03
C ALA A 217 9.97 7.05 -16.86
N ASN A 218 10.82 6.19 -16.30
CA ASN A 218 11.95 5.60 -17.01
C ASN A 218 11.50 4.72 -18.18
N ARG A 219 10.51 3.85 -17.95
CA ARG A 219 9.92 3.01 -18.99
C ARG A 219 9.40 3.84 -20.14
N LYS A 220 8.64 4.90 -19.86
CA LYS A 220 8.12 5.80 -20.90
C LYS A 220 9.24 6.38 -21.76
N ARG A 221 10.33 6.86 -21.14
CA ARG A 221 11.49 7.36 -21.89
C ARG A 221 12.16 6.29 -22.76
N LEU A 222 12.20 5.03 -22.32
CA LEU A 222 12.72 3.92 -23.11
C LEU A 222 11.78 3.55 -24.27
N GLU A 223 10.47 3.55 -24.03
CA GLU A 223 9.44 3.33 -25.05
C GLU A 223 9.52 4.43 -26.13
N ASP A 224 9.65 5.71 -25.73
CA ASP A 224 9.79 6.84 -26.65
C ASP A 224 11.09 6.71 -27.49
N LYS A 225 12.22 6.31 -26.88
CA LYS A 225 13.49 6.05 -27.60
C LYS A 225 13.39 4.89 -28.59
N LEU A 226 12.72 3.81 -28.20
CA LEU A 226 12.52 2.65 -29.06
C LEU A 226 11.70 3.03 -30.30
N ALA A 227 10.65 3.85 -30.13
CA ALA A 227 9.82 4.33 -31.23
C ALA A 227 10.63 5.19 -32.23
N ILE A 228 11.50 6.08 -31.73
CA ILE A 228 12.39 6.89 -32.59
C ILE A 228 13.32 5.99 -33.43
N LEU A 229 13.97 5.00 -32.81
CA LEU A 229 14.88 4.08 -33.51
C LEU A 229 14.15 3.21 -34.54
N GLN A 230 12.94 2.76 -34.21
CA GLN A 230 12.10 2.00 -35.14
C GLN A 230 11.72 2.85 -36.36
N ALA A 231 11.34 4.12 -36.16
CA ALA A 231 11.03 5.05 -37.25
C ALA A 231 12.25 5.34 -38.15
N GLN A 232 13.45 5.49 -37.56
CA GLN A 232 14.69 5.66 -38.31
C GLN A 232 15.04 4.42 -39.15
N SER A 233 14.87 3.20 -38.60
CA SER A 233 15.12 1.96 -39.34
C SER A 233 14.13 1.70 -40.49
N ALA A 234 12.90 2.21 -40.39
CA ALA A 234 11.91 2.13 -41.46
C ALA A 234 12.22 3.08 -42.63
N GLY A 235 12.96 4.17 -42.38
CA GLY A 235 13.40 5.14 -43.41
C GLY A 235 14.59 4.68 -44.24
N PHE A 236 15.32 3.64 -43.81
CA PHE A 236 16.51 3.11 -44.49
C PHE A 236 16.17 2.02 -45.54
N SER A 237 14.92 1.55 -45.56
CA SER A 237 14.45 0.56 -46.54
C SER A 237 13.88 1.25 -47.78
N GLY A 238 14.77 1.81 -48.60
CA GLY A 238 14.48 2.15 -49.99
C GLY A 238 14.16 3.63 -50.27
N SER A 239 14.83 4.13 -51.32
CA SER A 239 14.56 5.39 -52.03
C SER A 239 15.30 6.61 -51.51
N GLY A 240 16.63 6.64 -51.74
CA GLY A 240 17.32 7.90 -51.96
C GLY A 240 16.77 8.56 -53.24
N PRO A 241 16.49 9.88 -53.28
CA PRO A 241 15.74 10.51 -54.37
C PRO A 241 16.43 10.59 -55.76
N GLY A 242 17.48 9.80 -56.01
CA GLY A 242 18.23 9.72 -57.27
C GLY A 242 18.30 8.33 -57.90
N LEU A 243 17.70 7.31 -57.28
CA LEU A 243 17.67 5.94 -57.79
C LEU A 243 16.30 5.61 -58.42
N PRO A 244 16.25 4.95 -59.58
CA PRO A 244 14.99 4.52 -60.19
C PRO A 244 14.23 3.57 -59.25
N ALA A 245 12.90 3.60 -59.34
CA ALA A 245 12.03 2.73 -58.54
C ALA A 245 12.38 1.25 -58.79
N GLY A 246 13.01 0.61 -57.81
CA GLY A 246 13.58 -0.74 -57.92
C GLY A 246 15.04 -0.86 -57.46
N GLY A 247 15.72 0.25 -57.16
CA GLY A 247 17.14 0.27 -56.81
C GLY A 247 18.03 0.52 -58.04
N ALA A 248 19.35 0.67 -57.83
CA ALA A 248 20.27 0.76 -58.95
C ALA A 248 20.21 -0.56 -59.77
N PRO A 249 20.08 -0.51 -61.11
CA PRO A 249 20.19 -1.71 -61.93
C PRO A 249 21.56 -2.37 -61.71
N ALA A 250 21.66 -3.69 -61.84
CA ALA A 250 22.95 -4.37 -61.76
C ALA A 250 23.97 -3.69 -62.69
N PHE A 251 25.18 -3.42 -62.18
CA PHE A 251 26.21 -2.76 -62.98
C PHE A 251 26.50 -3.58 -64.24
N ALA A 252 26.41 -2.92 -65.38
CA ALA A 252 26.79 -3.47 -66.67
C ALA A 252 27.81 -2.53 -67.30
N GLY A 253 29.02 -3.05 -67.56
CA GLY A 253 30.08 -2.28 -68.19
C GLY A 253 29.62 -1.68 -69.53
N HIS A 254 29.99 -0.43 -69.78
CA HIS A 254 29.55 0.31 -70.96
C HIS A 254 30.69 1.16 -71.55
N GLY A 255 30.58 1.48 -72.85
CA GLY A 255 31.53 2.36 -73.56
C GLY A 255 31.16 3.85 -73.54
N GLY A 256 30.29 4.29 -72.63
CA GLY A 256 29.91 5.71 -72.49
C GLY A 256 31.03 6.60 -71.95
N ALA A 257 30.83 7.92 -71.97
CA ALA A 257 31.81 8.91 -71.49
C ALA A 257 31.71 9.23 -69.99
N TYR A 258 30.58 8.91 -69.36
CA TYR A 258 30.30 9.20 -67.95
C TYR A 258 29.68 7.98 -67.28
N GLY A 259 29.93 7.81 -65.98
CA GLY A 259 29.56 6.62 -65.22
C GLY A 259 30.74 6.02 -64.47
N PHE A 260 30.60 4.76 -64.09
CA PHE A 260 31.63 4.01 -63.39
C PHE A 260 32.37 3.04 -64.31
N PHE A 261 33.68 2.99 -64.17
CA PHE A 261 34.58 2.16 -64.97
C PHE A 261 35.51 1.38 -64.05
N GLN A 262 35.58 0.07 -64.26
CA GLN A 262 36.50 -0.79 -63.51
C GLN A 262 37.90 -0.65 -64.09
N ALA A 263 38.90 -0.35 -63.26
CA ALA A 263 40.30 -0.40 -63.68
C ALA A 263 40.70 -1.85 -64.00
N PRO A 264 41.69 -2.07 -64.89
CA PRO A 264 42.25 -3.39 -65.11
C PRO A 264 42.66 -4.07 -63.80
N ASP A 265 42.50 -5.39 -63.74
CA ASP A 265 42.88 -6.22 -62.58
C ASP A 265 42.13 -5.94 -61.27
N THR A 266 41.00 -5.23 -61.32
CA THR A 266 40.09 -5.05 -60.17
C THR A 266 38.93 -6.05 -60.19
N ASN A 267 38.34 -6.32 -59.01
CA ASN A 267 37.21 -7.23 -58.88
C ASN A 267 36.03 -6.56 -58.17
N TYR A 268 34.95 -6.34 -58.91
CA TYR A 268 33.70 -5.75 -58.40
C TYR A 268 32.54 -6.75 -58.30
N ALA A 269 32.83 -8.05 -58.36
CA ALA A 269 31.81 -9.10 -58.35
C ALA A 269 31.51 -9.68 -56.95
N VAL A 270 32.21 -9.23 -55.91
CA VAL A 270 32.18 -9.84 -54.57
C VAL A 270 31.47 -8.94 -53.57
N GLY A 271 30.64 -9.52 -52.71
CA GLY A 271 29.99 -8.79 -51.61
C GLY A 271 29.03 -7.71 -52.11
N ASN A 272 29.20 -6.50 -51.60
CA ASN A 272 28.42 -5.31 -51.94
C ASN A 272 28.98 -4.54 -53.14
N GLU A 273 30.20 -4.88 -53.64
CA GLU A 273 30.83 -4.22 -54.79
C GLU A 273 29.91 -4.08 -56.02
N PRO A 274 29.11 -5.09 -56.42
CA PRO A 274 28.21 -4.93 -57.57
C PRO A 274 27.20 -3.80 -57.38
N THR A 275 26.76 -3.58 -56.13
CA THR A 275 25.80 -2.53 -55.78
C THR A 275 26.50 -1.18 -55.67
N ILE A 276 27.72 -1.15 -55.12
CA ILE A 276 28.56 0.06 -55.05
C ILE A 276 28.86 0.55 -56.48
N ALA A 277 29.33 -0.33 -57.36
CA ALA A 277 29.59 -0.04 -58.76
C ALA A 277 28.34 0.47 -59.49
N ALA A 278 27.16 -0.15 -59.25
CA ALA A 278 25.91 0.29 -59.85
C ALA A 278 25.48 1.70 -59.39
N ARG A 279 25.64 2.01 -58.10
CA ARG A 279 25.30 3.34 -57.55
C ARG A 279 26.29 4.40 -58.00
N LEU A 280 27.59 4.08 -58.02
CA LEU A 280 28.64 4.94 -58.58
C LEU A 280 28.39 5.22 -60.06
N ASP A 281 27.89 4.23 -60.81
CA ASP A 281 27.55 4.40 -62.22
C ASP A 281 26.39 5.39 -62.43
N VAL A 282 25.30 5.23 -61.66
CA VAL A 282 24.17 6.16 -61.69
C VAL A 282 24.59 7.56 -61.28
N LEU A 283 25.41 7.68 -60.22
CA LEU A 283 25.95 8.95 -59.75
C LEU A 283 26.85 9.61 -60.80
N GLY A 284 27.78 8.84 -61.38
CA GLY A 284 28.70 9.33 -62.41
C GLY A 284 27.96 9.83 -63.65
N LYS A 285 26.91 9.12 -64.08
CA LYS A 285 26.04 9.58 -65.18
C LYS A 285 25.27 10.85 -64.84
N ALA A 286 24.70 10.92 -63.64
CA ALA A 286 23.91 12.09 -63.23
C ALA A 286 24.78 13.35 -63.09
N LEU A 287 25.97 13.20 -62.51
CA LEU A 287 26.90 14.31 -62.26
C LEU A 287 27.90 14.54 -63.41
N HIS A 288 27.81 13.78 -64.49
CA HIS A 288 28.73 13.84 -65.64
C HIS A 288 30.20 13.63 -65.22
N LEU A 289 30.43 12.66 -64.34
CA LEU A 289 31.74 12.26 -63.84
C LEU A 289 32.19 10.96 -64.52
N HIS A 290 33.49 10.87 -64.79
CA HIS A 290 34.14 9.65 -65.27
C HIS A 290 34.88 9.01 -64.09
N LEU A 291 34.20 8.09 -63.40
CA LEU A 291 34.66 7.52 -62.15
C LEU A 291 35.37 6.19 -62.40
N ILE A 292 36.65 6.10 -62.01
CA ILE A 292 37.44 4.88 -62.20
C ILE A 292 37.61 4.20 -60.85
N GLY A 293 37.05 3.01 -60.70
CA GLY A 293 37.27 2.15 -59.54
C GLY A 293 38.65 1.52 -59.63
N ILE A 294 39.60 2.03 -58.84
CA ILE A 294 40.99 1.53 -58.82
C ILE A 294 41.18 0.39 -57.83
N SER A 295 40.22 0.18 -56.94
CA SER A 295 40.23 -0.95 -56.03
C SER A 295 38.84 -1.34 -55.56
N GLY A 296 38.39 -2.54 -55.92
CA GLY A 296 37.24 -3.21 -55.34
C GLY A 296 37.66 -4.27 -54.33
N TYR A 297 37.13 -5.49 -54.48
CA TYR A 297 37.50 -6.64 -53.65
C TYR A 297 38.99 -7.00 -53.77
N ARG A 298 39.63 -7.17 -52.61
CA ARG A 298 41.02 -7.67 -52.48
C ARG A 298 41.00 -9.00 -51.73
N THR A 299 41.89 -9.93 -52.05
CA THR A 299 42.08 -11.10 -51.18
C THR A 299 42.68 -10.66 -49.84
N PRO A 300 42.44 -11.37 -48.73
CA PRO A 300 43.07 -11.06 -47.44
C PRO A 300 44.59 -10.94 -47.51
N GLN A 301 45.24 -11.80 -48.30
CA GLN A 301 46.68 -11.74 -48.53
C GLN A 301 47.08 -10.46 -49.26
N HIS A 302 46.40 -10.13 -50.36
CA HIS A 302 46.73 -8.96 -51.16
C HIS A 302 46.49 -7.65 -50.40
N SER A 303 45.44 -7.57 -49.58
CA SER A 303 45.19 -6.41 -48.70
C SER A 303 46.38 -6.15 -47.77
N VAL A 304 46.93 -7.19 -47.13
CA VAL A 304 48.11 -7.05 -46.26
C VAL A 304 49.35 -6.61 -47.04
N GLU A 305 49.55 -7.13 -48.26
CA GLU A 305 50.68 -6.77 -49.12
C GLU A 305 50.68 -5.28 -49.51
N VAL A 306 49.50 -4.66 -49.64
CA VAL A 306 49.35 -3.24 -50.01
C VAL A 306 49.17 -2.31 -48.79
N GLY A 307 49.48 -2.79 -47.59
CA GLY A 307 49.44 -1.99 -46.35
C GLY A 307 48.09 -1.93 -45.63
N GLY A 308 47.11 -2.70 -46.09
CA GLY A 308 45.83 -2.94 -45.41
C GLY A 308 45.92 -4.04 -44.35
N PHE A 309 44.76 -4.58 -43.95
CA PHE A 309 44.67 -5.68 -42.99
C PHE A 309 43.72 -6.76 -43.49
N ALA A 310 44.00 -8.02 -43.12
CA ALA A 310 43.36 -9.22 -43.69
C ALA A 310 41.83 -9.33 -43.56
N ASN A 311 41.17 -8.41 -42.83
CA ASN A 311 39.73 -8.37 -42.64
C ASN A 311 39.20 -6.91 -42.75
N ASP A 312 39.76 -6.14 -43.67
CA ASP A 312 39.33 -4.79 -44.01
C ASP A 312 38.06 -4.80 -44.88
N PRO A 313 37.41 -3.64 -45.08
CA PRO A 313 36.23 -3.55 -45.94
C PRO A 313 36.43 -4.07 -47.38
N HIS A 314 37.59 -3.88 -48.01
CA HIS A 314 37.86 -4.41 -49.35
C HIS A 314 37.90 -5.95 -49.36
N THR A 315 38.44 -6.59 -48.33
CA THR A 315 38.44 -8.06 -48.20
C THR A 315 37.06 -8.67 -47.98
N ARG A 316 36.07 -7.84 -47.67
CA ARG A 316 34.65 -8.23 -47.57
C ARG A 316 33.83 -7.82 -48.79
N GLY A 317 34.44 -7.12 -49.75
CA GLY A 317 33.75 -6.54 -50.90
C GLY A 317 32.74 -5.47 -50.49
N GLU A 318 33.06 -4.70 -49.46
CA GLU A 318 32.20 -3.65 -48.89
C GLU A 318 32.69 -2.24 -49.24
N ALA A 319 33.74 -2.10 -50.05
CA ALA A 319 34.44 -0.84 -50.27
C ALA A 319 35.13 -0.74 -51.63
N SER A 320 34.93 0.40 -52.27
CA SER A 320 35.60 0.77 -53.52
C SER A 320 36.44 2.04 -53.34
N ASP A 321 37.70 2.00 -53.74
CA ASP A 321 38.51 3.22 -53.92
C ASP A 321 38.23 3.75 -55.33
N THR A 322 37.60 4.91 -55.41
CA THR A 322 37.08 5.47 -56.66
C THR A 322 37.44 6.94 -56.81
N PRO A 323 38.66 7.27 -57.28
CA PRO A 323 39.06 8.64 -57.55
C PRO A 323 38.07 9.38 -58.47
N GLY A 324 37.92 10.68 -58.23
CA GLY A 324 36.97 11.55 -58.93
C GLY A 324 35.67 11.82 -58.15
N VAL A 325 35.45 11.14 -57.02
CA VAL A 325 34.29 11.38 -56.11
C VAL A 325 34.58 12.38 -55.00
N GLU A 326 35.84 12.82 -54.83
CA GLU A 326 36.28 13.65 -53.69
C GLU A 326 35.53 14.98 -53.63
N GLY A 327 35.22 15.56 -54.80
CA GLY A 327 34.46 16.80 -54.94
C GLY A 327 32.95 16.66 -54.75
N VAL A 328 32.42 15.44 -54.58
CA VAL A 328 30.99 15.19 -54.38
C VAL A 328 30.64 15.39 -52.89
N PRO A 329 29.67 16.26 -52.55
CA PRO A 329 29.25 16.43 -51.16
C PRO A 329 28.71 15.14 -50.55
N GLU A 330 28.94 14.91 -49.25
CA GLU A 330 28.46 13.69 -48.56
C GLU A 330 26.94 13.50 -48.70
N ALA A 331 26.16 14.57 -48.55
CA ALA A 331 24.72 14.55 -48.74
C ALA A 331 24.31 14.12 -50.18
N THR A 332 25.15 14.40 -51.18
CA THR A 332 24.94 13.93 -52.55
C THR A 332 25.29 12.45 -52.67
N LEU A 333 26.37 11.96 -52.05
CA LEU A 333 26.67 10.52 -52.00
C LEU A 333 25.52 9.75 -51.34
N GLU A 334 25.05 10.22 -50.17
CA GLU A 334 23.95 9.61 -49.41
C GLU A 334 22.67 9.52 -50.24
N HIS A 335 22.41 10.51 -51.09
CA HIS A 335 21.27 10.54 -52.01
C HIS A 335 21.28 9.37 -53.01
N TYR A 336 22.46 8.90 -53.41
CA TYR A 336 22.65 7.71 -54.24
C TYR A 336 22.90 6.44 -53.41
N GLY A 337 22.78 6.53 -52.08
CA GLY A 337 23.04 5.43 -51.15
C GLY A 337 24.52 5.06 -51.04
N LEU A 338 25.41 6.03 -51.20
CA LEU A 338 26.85 5.87 -51.04
C LEU A 338 27.32 6.73 -49.87
N THR A 339 28.39 6.33 -49.20
CA THR A 339 29.00 7.12 -48.13
C THR A 339 30.51 7.01 -48.13
N ARG A 340 31.18 8.03 -47.58
CA ARG A 340 32.57 7.96 -47.13
C ARG A 340 32.58 7.63 -45.64
N PRO A 341 32.91 6.40 -45.25
CA PRO A 341 32.87 5.96 -43.85
C PRO A 341 33.96 6.62 -42.99
N PHE A 342 35.00 7.17 -43.62
CA PHE A 342 36.14 7.81 -42.96
C PHE A 342 36.23 9.27 -43.39
N GLY A 343 36.60 10.14 -42.45
CA GLY A 343 36.80 11.57 -42.72
C GLY A 343 38.25 11.90 -43.05
N GLY A 344 38.47 12.90 -43.90
CA GLY A 344 39.80 13.41 -44.25
C GLY A 344 40.10 13.32 -45.75
N ALA A 345 41.07 14.10 -46.22
CA ALA A 345 41.39 14.18 -47.65
C ALA A 345 42.00 12.88 -48.21
N ALA A 346 42.64 12.07 -47.36
CA ALA A 346 43.30 10.81 -47.76
C ALA A 346 42.32 9.65 -47.97
N GLU A 347 41.07 9.78 -47.49
CA GLU A 347 40.02 8.74 -47.57
C GLU A 347 38.85 9.23 -48.46
N ALA A 348 39.07 10.29 -49.23
CA ALA A 348 38.02 11.00 -49.94
C ALA A 348 37.46 10.20 -51.14
N ASP A 349 38.18 9.17 -51.59
CA ASP A 349 37.82 8.23 -52.64
C ASP A 349 37.34 6.87 -52.10
N HIS A 350 37.40 6.63 -50.80
CA HIS A 350 36.90 5.40 -50.15
C HIS A 350 35.38 5.42 -50.07
N ILE A 351 34.71 4.60 -50.90
CA ILE A 351 33.25 4.56 -50.99
C ILE A 351 32.69 3.24 -50.48
N GLN A 352 31.68 3.33 -49.61
CA GLN A 352 30.85 2.19 -49.18
C GLN A 352 29.37 2.49 -49.44
N LEU A 353 28.50 1.52 -49.20
CA LEU A 353 27.06 1.76 -49.15
C LEU A 353 26.72 2.57 -47.88
N ALA A 354 25.94 3.65 -48.05
CA ALA A 354 25.38 4.43 -46.94
C ALA A 354 24.38 3.62 -46.13
#